data_AF-A0A9E4X9U5-F1
#
_entry.id   AF-A0A9E4X9U5-F1
#
_cell.length_a   1.000
_cell.length_b   1.000
_cell.length_c   1.000
_cell.angle_alpha   90.00
_cell.angle_beta   90.00
_cell.angle_gamma   90.00
#
_symmetry.space_group_name_H-M   'P 1'
#
loop_
_entity.id
_entity.type
_entity.pdbx_description
1 polymer ?
#
loop_
_entity_poly.entity_id
_entity_poly.type
_entity_poly.pdbx_seq_one_letter_code
_entity_poly.pdbx_strand_id
1 'polypeptide(L)'
;PCFLSTDRKGNYLLASYYEGSKVTVHPIGGDGAATAAPSQTVPTARGAHSIQTDPSNKFAFVPHIAGNGPNAIFQFNFEETTGNLTANNPARVSLQEELGPRHFCFHPNRDVLYFSNEQGGSVTGYNFDATAGTLSAFQTISTLPDGFDGANSCAQIQITPSGNYLYAPNRGHNSIACFSVDPGSGRLTSLGQVASEPVPRAINVDPTGNFLFAAGLESGRLASYRINSNTGHLEPLATYEVGRRPMWVLVTELPG
;
A
#
# COMPACT_ATOMS: atom_id res chain seq x y z
N PRO A 1 -11.47 -2.51 11.52
CA PRO A 1 -10.52 -2.89 10.45
C PRO A 1 -9.42 -1.82 10.39
N CYS A 2 -8.23 -2.16 9.88
CA CYS A 2 -7.15 -1.19 9.66
C CYS A 2 -6.99 -0.79 8.18
N PHE A 3 -7.60 -1.53 7.27
CA PHE A 3 -7.62 -1.26 5.83
C PHE A 3 -8.92 -1.79 5.22
N LEU A 4 -9.38 -1.12 4.18
CA LEU A 4 -10.54 -1.47 3.37
C LEU A 4 -10.19 -1.31 1.89
N SER A 5 -10.67 -2.22 1.05
CA SER A 5 -10.74 -2.04 -0.41
C SER A 5 -11.97 -2.75 -0.95
N THR A 6 -12.41 -2.36 -2.14
CA THR A 6 -13.30 -3.23 -2.91
C THR A 6 -12.49 -4.26 -3.70
N ASP A 7 -13.15 -5.31 -4.18
CA ASP A 7 -12.66 -6.06 -5.33
C ASP A 7 -12.72 -5.19 -6.60
N ARG A 8 -12.18 -5.68 -7.73
CA ARG A 8 -12.10 -4.89 -8.98
C ARG A 8 -13.45 -4.63 -9.64
N LYS A 9 -14.48 -5.42 -9.34
CA LYS A 9 -15.84 -5.21 -9.87
C LYS A 9 -16.77 -4.45 -8.93
N GLY A 10 -16.33 -4.14 -7.70
CA GLY A 10 -17.15 -3.43 -6.73
C GLY A 10 -18.29 -4.27 -6.15
N ASN A 11 -18.19 -5.60 -6.26
CA ASN A 11 -19.18 -6.55 -5.73
C ASN A 11 -18.90 -6.92 -4.26
N TYR A 12 -17.67 -6.75 -3.80
CA TYR A 12 -17.25 -7.13 -2.45
C TYR A 12 -16.37 -6.06 -1.80
N LEU A 13 -16.64 -5.78 -0.53
CA LEU A 13 -15.76 -5.03 0.37
C LEU A 13 -14.87 -6.02 1.12
N LEU A 14 -13.56 -5.85 0.96
CA LEU A 14 -12.50 -6.59 1.63
C LEU A 14 -11.95 -5.76 2.80
N ALA A 15 -11.75 -6.39 3.96
CA ALA A 15 -11.26 -5.73 5.14
C ALA A 15 -10.16 -6.55 5.84
N SER A 16 -9.09 -5.89 6.29
CA SER A 16 -8.07 -6.51 7.14
C SER A 16 -8.14 -5.98 8.58
N TYR A 17 -7.79 -6.84 9.53
CA TYR A 17 -7.85 -6.54 10.96
C TYR A 17 -6.52 -6.88 11.61
N TYR A 18 -5.74 -5.84 11.91
CA TYR A 18 -4.43 -5.94 12.53
C TYR A 18 -4.43 -6.78 13.83
N GLU A 19 -5.17 -6.36 14.85
CA GLU A 19 -5.25 -7.11 16.13
C GLU A 19 -6.23 -8.28 16.04
N GLY A 20 -7.24 -8.17 15.18
CA GLY A 20 -8.24 -9.21 14.97
C GLY A 20 -7.70 -10.46 14.26
N SER A 21 -6.47 -10.40 13.75
CA SER A 21 -5.75 -11.53 13.11
C SER A 21 -6.56 -12.22 12.01
N LYS A 22 -7.27 -11.43 11.19
CA LYS A 22 -8.22 -11.94 10.21
C LYS A 22 -8.42 -10.98 9.05
N VAL A 23 -9.00 -11.51 7.97
CA VAL A 23 -9.62 -10.73 6.91
C VAL A 23 -11.09 -11.11 6.77
N THR A 24 -11.92 -10.18 6.28
CA THR A 24 -13.33 -10.43 6.01
C THR A 24 -13.73 -9.97 4.62
N VAL A 25 -14.74 -10.64 4.07
CA VAL A 25 -15.36 -10.33 2.79
C VAL A 25 -16.83 -10.01 3.03
N HIS A 26 -17.30 -8.88 2.53
CA HIS A 26 -18.68 -8.44 2.64
C HIS A 26 -19.24 -8.18 1.24
N PRO A 27 -20.31 -8.86 0.80
CA PRO A 27 -21.01 -8.51 -0.43
C PRO A 27 -21.47 -7.04 -0.41
N ILE A 28 -21.43 -6.40 -1.56
CA ILE A 28 -21.96 -5.05 -1.81
C ILE A 28 -23.26 -5.22 -2.61
N GLY A 29 -24.35 -4.67 -2.08
CA GLY A 29 -25.66 -4.70 -2.72
C GLY A 29 -25.75 -3.79 -3.94
N GLY A 30 -26.82 -3.93 -4.73
CA GLY A 30 -27.07 -3.08 -5.90
C GLY A 30 -27.29 -1.59 -5.57
N ASP A 31 -27.50 -1.27 -4.30
CA ASP A 31 -27.57 0.09 -3.74
C ASP A 31 -26.19 0.64 -3.32
N GLY A 32 -25.12 -0.15 -3.47
CA GLY A 32 -23.76 0.19 -3.05
C GLY A 32 -23.47 -0.05 -1.58
N ALA A 33 -24.42 -0.59 -0.80
CA ALA A 33 -24.21 -0.86 0.62
C ALA A 33 -23.54 -2.23 0.85
N ALA A 34 -22.48 -2.28 1.65
CA ALA A 34 -21.91 -3.54 2.11
C ALA A 34 -22.80 -4.21 3.16
N THR A 35 -22.88 -5.55 3.14
CA THR A 35 -23.65 -6.30 4.15
C THR A 35 -23.04 -6.14 5.55
N ALA A 36 -23.91 -6.08 6.57
CA ALA A 36 -23.47 -5.94 7.96
C ALA A 36 -22.62 -7.13 8.44
N ALA A 37 -23.05 -8.37 8.14
CA ALA A 37 -22.27 -9.56 8.39
C ALA A 37 -21.38 -9.90 7.18
N PRO A 38 -20.14 -10.35 7.38
CA PRO A 38 -19.31 -10.83 6.29
C PRO A 38 -19.86 -12.16 5.74
N SER A 39 -19.81 -12.35 4.41
CA SER A 39 -20.05 -13.67 3.79
C SER A 39 -18.92 -14.65 4.12
N GLN A 40 -17.71 -14.14 4.38
CA GLN A 40 -16.57 -14.94 4.77
C GLN A 40 -15.70 -14.21 5.79
N THR A 41 -15.24 -14.94 6.82
CA THR A 41 -14.17 -14.52 7.72
C THR A 41 -13.04 -15.53 7.62
N VAL A 42 -11.85 -15.08 7.26
CA VAL A 42 -10.66 -15.94 7.14
C VAL A 42 -9.68 -15.58 8.25
N PRO A 43 -9.42 -16.50 9.21
CA PRO A 43 -8.33 -16.33 10.16
C PRO A 43 -6.99 -16.21 9.42
N THR A 44 -6.16 -15.27 9.85
CA THR A 44 -4.78 -15.09 9.35
C THR A 44 -3.81 -15.07 10.53
N ALA A 45 -3.18 -13.94 10.80
CA ALA A 45 -2.26 -13.71 11.91
C ALA A 45 -2.32 -12.23 12.33
N ARG A 46 -1.81 -11.94 13.54
CA ARG A 46 -1.66 -10.56 14.00
C ARG A 46 -0.82 -9.76 13.00
N GLY A 47 -1.15 -8.49 12.85
CA GLY A 47 -0.43 -7.59 11.97
C GLY A 47 -0.90 -7.59 10.52
N ALA A 48 -2.02 -8.28 10.20
CA ALA A 48 -2.68 -8.20 8.88
C ALA A 48 -3.03 -6.74 8.57
N HIS A 49 -2.27 -6.10 7.68
CA HIS A 49 -2.24 -4.64 7.64
C HIS A 49 -2.98 -4.05 6.42
N SER A 50 -3.01 -4.73 5.28
CA SER A 50 -3.83 -4.36 4.13
C SER A 50 -4.39 -5.58 3.41
N ILE A 51 -5.35 -5.39 2.51
CA ILE A 51 -5.84 -6.41 1.60
C ILE A 51 -6.30 -5.73 0.31
N GLN A 52 -5.93 -6.26 -0.84
CA GLN A 52 -6.41 -5.83 -2.16
C GLN A 52 -6.38 -7.03 -3.10
N THR A 53 -7.29 -7.09 -4.07
CA THR A 53 -7.19 -8.05 -5.18
C THR A 53 -6.20 -7.55 -6.23
N ASP A 54 -5.64 -8.47 -7.00
CA ASP A 54 -4.82 -8.15 -8.17
C ASP A 54 -5.66 -7.48 -9.28
N PRO A 55 -5.02 -6.88 -10.30
CA PRO A 55 -5.75 -6.22 -11.40
C PRO A 55 -6.72 -7.13 -12.15
N SER A 56 -6.47 -8.45 -12.21
CA SER A 56 -7.36 -9.42 -12.85
C SER A 56 -8.48 -9.94 -11.95
N ASN A 57 -8.49 -9.53 -10.67
CA ASN A 57 -9.47 -9.93 -9.67
C ASN A 57 -9.51 -11.44 -9.37
N LYS A 58 -8.36 -12.13 -9.46
CA LYS A 58 -8.23 -13.58 -9.24
C LYS A 58 -7.46 -13.94 -7.99
N PHE A 59 -6.64 -13.03 -7.49
CA PHE A 59 -5.77 -13.24 -6.35
C PHE A 59 -5.86 -12.06 -5.39
N ALA A 60 -5.60 -12.30 -4.11
CA ALA A 60 -5.52 -11.25 -3.11
C ALA A 60 -4.31 -11.44 -2.21
N PHE A 61 -3.70 -10.33 -1.79
CA PHE A 61 -2.52 -10.32 -0.95
C PHE A 61 -2.78 -9.60 0.37
N VAL A 62 -2.31 -10.21 1.46
CA VAL A 62 -2.47 -9.69 2.81
C VAL A 62 -1.09 -9.64 3.46
N PRO A 63 -0.42 -8.47 3.47
CA PRO A 63 0.82 -8.32 4.20
C PRO A 63 0.58 -8.32 5.71
N HIS A 64 1.53 -8.93 6.42
CA HIS A 64 1.61 -8.97 7.87
C HIS A 64 2.96 -8.42 8.32
N ILE A 65 2.92 -7.41 9.18
CA ILE A 65 4.13 -6.74 9.66
C ILE A 65 5.04 -7.67 10.51
N ALA A 66 6.23 -7.18 10.85
CA ALA A 66 7.21 -7.87 11.69
C ALA A 66 7.08 -7.50 13.18
N GLY A 67 7.97 -8.02 14.01
CA GLY A 67 8.04 -7.79 15.46
C GLY A 67 6.99 -8.57 16.25
N ASN A 68 5.71 -8.27 16.02
CA ASN A 68 4.58 -8.96 16.66
C ASN A 68 3.68 -9.74 15.68
N GLY A 69 4.00 -9.65 14.38
CA GLY A 69 3.38 -10.41 13.31
C GLY A 69 4.40 -11.36 12.66
N PRO A 70 3.93 -12.22 11.73
CA PRO A 70 4.75 -13.26 11.10
C PRO A 70 5.78 -12.75 10.08
N ASN A 71 5.86 -11.45 9.79
CA ASN A 71 6.75 -10.89 8.77
C ASN A 71 6.61 -11.60 7.40
N ALA A 72 5.39 -11.58 6.87
CA ALA A 72 5.02 -12.39 5.72
C ALA A 72 3.93 -11.72 4.88
N ILE A 73 3.79 -12.17 3.63
CA ILE A 73 2.68 -11.80 2.75
C ILE A 73 1.85 -13.04 2.50
N PHE A 74 0.61 -13.06 3.01
CA PHE A 74 -0.31 -14.17 2.76
C PHE A 74 -0.94 -13.98 1.38
N GLN A 75 -1.09 -15.08 0.64
CA GLN A 75 -1.52 -15.13 -0.75
C GLN A 75 -2.79 -15.95 -0.84
N PHE A 76 -3.81 -15.41 -1.50
CA PHE A 76 -5.12 -16.06 -1.65
C PHE A 76 -5.52 -16.11 -3.12
N ASN A 77 -6.20 -17.19 -3.51
CA ASN A 77 -7.10 -17.17 -4.65
C ASN A 77 -8.39 -16.45 -4.23
N PHE A 78 -8.94 -15.62 -5.11
CA PHE A 78 -10.20 -14.91 -4.95
C PHE A 78 -11.20 -15.41 -6.00
N GLU A 79 -12.26 -16.08 -5.55
CA GLU A 79 -13.34 -16.53 -6.42
C GLU A 79 -14.33 -15.39 -6.63
N GLU A 80 -14.20 -14.68 -7.75
CA GLU A 80 -14.95 -13.47 -8.07
C GLU A 80 -16.48 -13.64 -7.99
N THR A 81 -17.02 -14.83 -8.28
CA THR A 81 -18.46 -15.06 -8.22
C THR A 81 -18.99 -15.04 -6.79
N THR A 82 -18.21 -15.57 -5.84
CA THR A 82 -18.66 -15.80 -4.45
C THR A 82 -17.98 -14.87 -3.44
N GLY A 83 -16.91 -14.19 -3.86
CA GLY A 83 -16.03 -13.41 -2.99
C GLY A 83 -15.11 -14.27 -2.13
N ASN A 84 -15.13 -15.60 -2.25
CA ASN A 84 -14.38 -16.47 -1.36
C ASN A 84 -12.87 -16.35 -1.56
N LEU A 85 -12.16 -16.14 -0.46
CA LEU A 85 -10.72 -16.24 -0.34
C LEU A 85 -10.33 -17.67 0.07
N THR A 86 -9.45 -18.29 -0.69
CA THR A 86 -8.82 -19.57 -0.33
C THR A 86 -7.32 -19.43 -0.38
N ALA A 87 -6.59 -20.08 0.52
CA ALA A 87 -5.13 -19.97 0.55
C ALA A 87 -4.54 -20.41 -0.79
N ASN A 88 -3.60 -19.65 -1.32
CA ASN A 88 -2.87 -20.03 -2.53
C ASN A 88 -1.78 -21.08 -2.20
N ASN A 89 -1.07 -21.58 -3.21
CA ASN A 89 0.06 -22.48 -3.05
C ASN A 89 1.33 -21.89 -3.69
N PRO A 90 2.33 -21.44 -2.91
CA PRO A 90 2.37 -21.44 -1.44
C PRO A 90 1.41 -20.40 -0.82
N ALA A 91 0.93 -20.68 0.39
CA ALA A 91 -0.05 -19.83 1.08
C ALA A 91 0.53 -18.47 1.53
N ARG A 92 1.86 -18.35 1.62
CA ARG A 92 2.52 -17.11 1.99
C ARG A 92 3.96 -17.04 1.47
N VAL A 93 4.44 -15.81 1.32
CA VAL A 93 5.86 -15.49 1.19
C VAL A 93 6.37 -15.00 2.53
N SER A 94 7.39 -15.66 3.09
CA SER A 94 8.08 -15.21 4.31
C SER A 94 9.29 -14.38 3.96
N LEU A 95 9.52 -13.29 4.68
CA LEU A 95 10.70 -12.44 4.50
C LEU A 95 11.81 -12.87 5.48
N GLN A 96 13.06 -12.86 5.04
CA GLN A 96 14.20 -13.29 5.86
C GLN A 96 14.55 -12.26 6.94
N GLU A 97 14.62 -10.99 6.55
CA GLU A 97 14.83 -9.87 7.46
C GLU A 97 13.49 -9.39 8.02
N GLU A 98 13.47 -8.84 9.25
CA GLU A 98 12.29 -8.29 9.92
C GLU A 98 11.81 -6.96 9.30
N LEU A 99 11.56 -6.96 7.99
CA LEU A 99 11.18 -5.80 7.20
C LEU A 99 9.74 -5.35 7.52
N GLY A 100 8.84 -6.30 7.73
CA GLY A 100 7.46 -6.04 8.09
C GLY A 100 6.64 -5.43 6.97
N PRO A 101 6.27 -6.20 5.94
CA PRO A 101 5.47 -5.71 4.83
C PRO A 101 4.13 -5.19 5.37
N ARG A 102 3.70 -4.03 4.88
CA ARG A 102 2.60 -3.26 5.49
C ARG A 102 1.50 -2.91 4.50
N HIS A 103 1.79 -2.04 3.53
CA HIS A 103 0.88 -1.65 2.45
C HIS A 103 1.57 -1.90 1.11
N PHE A 104 0.80 -2.05 0.04
CA PHE A 104 1.32 -2.29 -1.30
C PHE A 104 0.50 -1.61 -2.40
N CYS A 105 1.14 -1.45 -3.55
CA CYS A 105 0.51 -1.01 -4.80
C CYS A 105 1.01 -1.88 -5.96
N PHE A 106 0.13 -2.17 -6.92
CA PHE A 106 0.50 -2.81 -8.19
C PHE A 106 1.07 -1.79 -9.15
N HIS A 107 2.04 -2.20 -9.95
CA HIS A 107 2.42 -1.43 -11.12
C HIS A 107 1.24 -1.43 -12.13
N PRO A 108 0.86 -0.28 -12.72
CA PRO A 108 -0.35 -0.19 -13.55
C PRO A 108 -0.27 -1.04 -14.82
N ASN A 109 0.93 -1.21 -15.37
CA ASN A 109 1.15 -1.81 -16.70
C ASN A 109 2.04 -3.06 -16.69
N ARG A 110 2.37 -3.63 -15.52
CA ARG A 110 3.34 -4.74 -15.41
C ARG A 110 2.94 -5.68 -14.28
N ASP A 111 3.36 -6.93 -14.40
CA ASP A 111 3.18 -7.95 -13.36
C ASP A 111 4.21 -7.78 -12.22
N VAL A 112 4.15 -6.61 -11.58
CA VAL A 112 5.02 -6.19 -10.49
C VAL A 112 4.16 -5.48 -9.44
N LEU A 113 4.52 -5.65 -8.17
CA LEU A 113 3.96 -4.89 -7.06
C LEU A 113 5.04 -4.59 -6.03
N TYR A 114 4.80 -3.54 -5.24
CA TYR A 114 5.76 -3.01 -4.28
C TYR A 114 5.13 -2.95 -2.90
N PHE A 115 5.83 -3.45 -1.89
CA PHE A 115 5.43 -3.38 -0.49
C PHE A 115 6.28 -2.35 0.25
N SER A 116 5.62 -1.48 1.01
CA SER A 116 6.27 -0.72 2.08
C SER A 116 6.55 -1.64 3.26
N ASN A 117 7.75 -1.51 3.82
CA ASN A 117 8.22 -2.31 4.94
C ASN A 117 8.28 -1.44 6.20
N GLU A 118 7.33 -1.65 7.10
CA GLU A 118 7.09 -0.80 8.27
C GLU A 118 8.33 -0.75 9.19
N GLN A 119 8.84 -1.90 9.60
CA GLN A 119 9.97 -2.00 10.52
C GLN A 119 11.31 -1.80 9.81
N GLY A 120 11.41 -2.25 8.55
CA GLY A 120 12.64 -2.19 7.77
C GLY A 120 12.97 -0.81 7.20
N GLY A 121 12.05 0.15 7.22
CA GLY A 121 12.29 1.47 6.63
C GLY A 121 12.61 1.40 5.13
N SER A 122 11.98 0.47 4.41
CA SER A 122 12.33 0.12 3.02
C SER A 122 11.11 -0.13 2.14
N VAL A 123 11.35 -0.33 0.85
CA VAL A 123 10.38 -0.86 -0.12
C VAL A 123 10.95 -2.13 -0.72
N THR A 124 10.13 -3.18 -0.83
CA THR A 124 10.47 -4.41 -1.56
C THR A 124 9.60 -4.56 -2.80
N GLY A 125 10.23 -4.73 -3.96
CA GLY A 125 9.59 -5.05 -5.24
C GLY A 125 9.50 -6.55 -5.46
N TYR A 126 8.35 -7.01 -5.95
CA TYR A 126 8.05 -8.41 -6.25
C TYR A 126 7.60 -8.58 -7.70
N ASN A 127 8.11 -9.60 -8.37
CA ASN A 127 7.50 -10.10 -9.60
C ASN A 127 6.23 -10.87 -9.20
N PHE A 128 5.16 -10.65 -9.96
CA PHE A 128 3.89 -11.34 -9.81
C PHE A 128 3.74 -12.37 -10.93
N ASP A 129 3.55 -13.63 -10.57
CA ASP A 129 3.09 -14.63 -11.54
C ASP A 129 1.56 -14.53 -11.65
N ALA A 130 1.07 -13.89 -12.71
CA ALA A 130 -0.37 -13.71 -12.95
C ALA A 130 -1.12 -15.02 -13.26
N THR A 131 -0.42 -16.12 -13.52
CA THR A 131 -1.02 -17.44 -13.72
C THR A 131 -1.15 -18.17 -12.39
N ALA A 132 -0.07 -18.23 -11.62
CA ALA A 132 -0.03 -18.97 -10.35
C ALA A 132 -0.50 -18.15 -9.14
N GLY A 133 -0.55 -16.81 -9.26
CA GLY A 133 -0.91 -15.94 -8.15
C GLY A 133 0.20 -15.78 -7.10
N THR A 134 1.46 -15.98 -7.48
CA THR A 134 2.58 -16.07 -6.53
C THR A 134 3.57 -14.91 -6.69
N LEU A 135 4.23 -14.54 -5.59
CA LEU A 135 5.17 -13.43 -5.54
C LEU A 135 6.63 -13.90 -5.37
N SER A 136 7.55 -13.24 -6.06
CA SER A 136 9.00 -13.41 -5.86
C SER A 136 9.72 -12.07 -5.75
N ALA A 137 10.44 -11.84 -4.65
CA ALA A 137 11.15 -10.59 -4.42
C ALA A 137 12.34 -10.44 -5.38
N PHE A 138 12.57 -9.23 -5.91
CA PHE A 138 13.72 -8.95 -6.79
C PHE A 138 14.59 -7.76 -6.34
N GLN A 139 14.08 -6.95 -5.41
CA GLN A 139 14.80 -5.79 -4.87
C GLN A 139 14.20 -5.36 -3.54
N THR A 140 15.06 -5.05 -2.58
CA THR A 140 14.72 -4.24 -1.40
C THR A 140 15.58 -2.99 -1.42
N ILE A 141 14.99 -1.82 -1.22
CA ILE A 141 15.68 -0.52 -1.23
C ILE A 141 15.25 0.32 -0.03
N SER A 142 16.21 0.99 0.62
CA SER A 142 15.93 1.89 1.75
C SER A 142 15.06 3.07 1.32
N THR A 143 14.17 3.51 2.20
CA THR A 143 13.43 4.78 2.07
C THR A 143 14.11 5.93 2.83
N LEU A 144 15.17 5.63 3.59
CA LEU A 144 15.87 6.58 4.43
C LEU A 144 17.14 7.09 3.74
N PRO A 145 17.59 8.31 4.05
CA PRO A 145 18.88 8.80 3.57
C PRO A 145 20.02 7.98 4.20
N ASP A 146 21.15 7.92 3.49
CA ASP A 146 22.35 7.22 3.97
C ASP A 146 22.81 7.80 5.32
N GLY A 147 23.10 6.91 6.27
CA GLY A 147 23.58 7.28 7.60
C GLY A 147 22.50 7.74 8.58
N PHE A 148 21.21 7.72 8.24
CA PHE A 148 20.15 7.95 9.21
C PHE A 148 20.08 6.82 10.23
N ASP A 149 20.20 7.15 11.51
CA ASP A 149 20.24 6.21 12.65
C ASP A 149 19.05 6.39 13.62
N GLY A 150 18.14 7.31 13.32
CA GLY A 150 16.94 7.55 14.12
C GLY A 150 15.90 6.43 14.00
N ALA A 151 14.96 6.41 14.93
CA ALA A 151 13.81 5.52 14.83
C ALA A 151 12.94 5.91 13.62
N ASN A 152 12.51 4.94 12.82
CA ASN A 152 11.61 5.16 11.71
C ASN A 152 10.58 4.04 11.56
N SER A 153 9.46 4.38 10.92
CA SER A 153 8.56 3.37 10.38
C SER A 153 7.90 3.84 9.09
N CYS A 154 7.96 3.03 8.03
CA CYS A 154 7.25 3.32 6.77
C CYS A 154 5.73 3.21 6.97
N ALA A 155 4.94 3.93 6.18
CA ALA A 155 3.48 3.85 6.24
C ALA A 155 2.82 3.38 4.94
N GLN A 156 2.14 4.26 4.19
CA GLN A 156 1.51 3.89 2.92
C GLN A 156 2.56 3.76 1.80
N ILE A 157 2.12 3.40 0.60
CA ILE A 157 2.94 3.40 -0.61
C ILE A 157 2.01 3.68 -1.79
N GLN A 158 2.45 4.50 -2.72
CA GLN A 158 1.67 4.88 -3.89
C GLN A 158 2.57 4.92 -5.11
N ILE A 159 2.03 4.50 -6.25
CA ILE A 159 2.66 4.63 -7.56
C ILE A 159 1.82 5.55 -8.43
N THR A 160 2.49 6.33 -9.26
CA THR A 160 1.82 7.18 -10.25
C THR A 160 1.04 6.34 -11.27
N PRO A 161 -0.06 6.87 -11.85
CA PRO A 161 -0.83 6.17 -12.88
C PRO A 161 -0.01 5.77 -14.11
N SER A 162 1.05 6.50 -14.43
CA SER A 162 1.99 6.16 -15.50
C SER A 162 2.86 4.94 -15.15
N GLY A 163 3.04 4.64 -13.86
CA GLY A 163 3.94 3.60 -13.36
C GLY A 163 5.38 4.06 -13.19
N ASN A 164 5.72 5.30 -13.54
CA ASN A 164 7.11 5.76 -13.63
C ASN A 164 7.72 6.18 -12.28
N TYR A 165 6.88 6.55 -11.31
CA TYR A 165 7.33 7.05 -10.00
C TYR A 165 6.54 6.44 -8.86
N LEU A 166 7.23 6.18 -7.75
CA LEU A 166 6.69 5.58 -6.53
C LEU A 166 7.10 6.40 -5.30
N TYR A 167 6.19 6.49 -4.33
CA TYR A 167 6.35 7.28 -3.12
C TYR A 167 6.02 6.46 -1.87
N ALA A 168 6.83 6.60 -0.82
CA ALA A 168 6.64 5.96 0.47
C ALA A 168 6.98 6.93 1.62
N PRO A 169 6.06 7.23 2.55
CA PRO A 169 6.33 8.15 3.64
C PRO A 169 6.96 7.47 4.86
N ASN A 170 7.83 8.23 5.51
CA ASN A 170 8.62 7.87 6.70
C ASN A 170 8.11 8.62 7.92
N ARG A 171 7.60 7.87 8.91
CA ARG A 171 6.98 8.46 10.11
C ARG A 171 7.95 8.98 11.16
N GLY A 172 9.19 8.54 11.15
CA GLY A 172 10.23 9.02 12.06
C GLY A 172 11.09 10.11 11.45
N HIS A 173 11.55 9.89 10.21
CA HIS A 173 12.31 10.89 9.45
C HIS A 173 11.43 12.07 8.96
N ASN A 174 10.10 11.97 9.07
CA ASN A 174 9.13 13.01 8.66
C ASN A 174 9.31 13.45 7.20
N SER A 175 9.41 12.47 6.32
CA SER A 175 9.66 12.70 4.89
C SER A 175 8.86 11.75 4.00
N ILE A 176 8.86 12.04 2.70
CA ILE A 176 8.37 11.14 1.64
C ILE A 176 9.57 10.72 0.81
N ALA A 177 9.88 9.43 0.79
CA ALA A 177 10.86 8.85 -0.11
C ALA A 177 10.28 8.77 -1.52
N CYS A 178 11.09 9.17 -2.51
CA CYS A 178 10.72 9.24 -3.92
C CYS A 178 11.59 8.26 -4.70
N PHE A 179 10.99 7.52 -5.63
CA PHE A 179 11.69 6.56 -6.48
C PHE A 179 11.25 6.71 -7.93
N SER A 180 12.19 6.56 -8.86
CA SER A 180 11.86 6.24 -10.25
C SER A 180 11.76 4.73 -10.43
N VAL A 181 10.92 4.31 -11.36
CA VAL A 181 10.68 2.91 -11.70
C VAL A 181 11.24 2.66 -13.09
N ASP A 182 12.17 1.72 -13.20
CA ASP A 182 12.69 1.30 -14.50
C ASP A 182 11.59 0.61 -15.32
N PRO A 183 11.28 1.08 -16.54
CA PRO A 183 10.15 0.55 -17.31
C PRO A 183 10.37 -0.89 -17.80
N GLY A 184 11.63 -1.33 -17.94
CA GLY A 184 11.97 -2.67 -18.43
C GLY A 184 11.99 -3.74 -17.35
N SER A 185 12.38 -3.39 -16.13
CA SER A 185 12.61 -4.33 -15.03
C SER A 185 11.71 -4.09 -13.83
N GLY A 186 11.16 -2.88 -13.64
CA GLY A 186 10.38 -2.50 -12.45
C GLY A 186 11.29 -2.20 -11.26
N ARG A 187 12.60 -2.10 -11.46
CA ARG A 187 13.52 -1.77 -10.39
C ARG A 187 13.39 -0.31 -9.99
N LEU A 188 13.40 -0.07 -8.69
CA LEU A 188 13.35 1.25 -8.09
C LEU A 188 14.75 1.85 -8.06
N THR A 189 14.86 3.13 -8.41
CA THR A 189 16.05 3.95 -8.14
C THR A 189 15.64 5.10 -7.24
N SER A 190 16.41 5.33 -6.16
CA SER A 190 16.13 6.42 -5.22
C SER A 190 16.30 7.78 -5.91
N LEU A 191 15.32 8.66 -5.69
CA LEU A 191 15.35 10.08 -6.05
C LEU A 191 15.52 10.96 -4.79
N GLY A 192 15.84 10.35 -3.66
CA GLY A 192 15.94 11.01 -2.36
C GLY A 192 14.59 11.16 -1.66
N GLN A 193 14.53 12.13 -0.75
CA GLN A 193 13.41 12.36 0.14
C GLN A 193 12.99 13.83 0.09
N VAL A 194 11.70 14.09 0.27
CA VAL A 194 11.15 15.44 0.45
C VAL A 194 10.54 15.55 1.83
N ALA A 195 10.80 16.65 2.53
CA ALA A 195 10.23 16.89 3.86
C ALA A 195 8.70 16.91 3.83
N SER A 196 8.08 16.43 4.91
CA SER A 196 6.63 16.40 5.04
C SER A 196 6.16 16.80 6.42
N GLU A 197 4.84 16.88 6.56
CA GLU A 197 4.21 17.09 7.86
C GLU A 197 4.56 15.95 8.82
N PRO A 198 4.80 16.23 10.11
CA PRO A 198 5.19 15.23 11.10
C PRO A 198 4.28 13.98 11.12
N VAL A 199 4.94 12.81 11.16
CA VAL A 199 4.35 11.48 11.11
C VAL A 199 3.42 11.33 9.88
N PRO A 200 3.96 11.43 8.64
CA PRO A 200 3.15 11.30 7.43
C PRO A 200 2.64 9.86 7.31
N ARG A 201 1.41 9.61 7.78
CA ARG A 201 0.85 8.26 7.87
C ARG A 201 0.12 7.85 6.60
N ALA A 202 -0.49 8.80 5.90
CA ALA A 202 -1.25 8.54 4.70
C ALA A 202 -0.82 9.47 3.57
N ILE A 203 -0.68 8.89 2.38
CA ILE A 203 -0.41 9.62 1.15
C ILE A 203 -1.33 9.11 0.04
N ASN A 204 -1.67 9.99 -0.89
CA ASN A 204 -2.32 9.56 -2.14
C ASN A 204 -1.84 10.40 -3.31
N VAL A 205 -1.79 9.78 -4.49
CA VAL A 205 -1.52 10.43 -5.77
C VAL A 205 -2.86 10.65 -6.45
N ASP A 206 -3.06 11.82 -7.03
CA ASP A 206 -4.31 12.10 -7.74
C ASP A 206 -4.42 11.27 -9.04
N PRO A 207 -5.64 11.03 -9.56
CA PRO A 207 -5.83 10.22 -10.77
C PRO A 207 -5.09 10.71 -12.02
N THR A 208 -4.76 12.01 -12.10
CA THR A 208 -3.99 12.57 -13.21
C THR A 208 -2.48 12.39 -13.04
N GLY A 209 -2.01 12.00 -11.85
CA GLY A 209 -0.59 11.78 -11.55
C GLY A 209 0.23 13.07 -11.40
N ASN A 210 -0.42 14.22 -11.26
CA ASN A 210 0.20 15.54 -11.20
C ASN A 210 0.42 16.04 -9.77
N PHE A 211 -0.28 15.47 -8.79
CA PHE A 211 -0.29 15.90 -7.41
C PHE A 211 -0.20 14.71 -6.44
N LEU A 212 0.51 14.95 -5.34
CA LEU A 212 0.54 14.07 -4.19
C LEU A 212 0.06 14.83 -2.97
N PHE A 213 -0.74 14.17 -2.13
CA PHE A 213 -1.22 14.70 -0.86
C PHE A 213 -0.70 13.82 0.28
N ALA A 214 -0.23 14.43 1.36
CA ALA A 214 0.33 13.74 2.52
C ALA A 214 -0.27 14.27 3.82
N ALA A 215 -0.88 13.37 4.60
CA ALA A 215 -1.48 13.69 5.88
C ALA A 215 -0.49 13.41 7.02
N GLY A 216 -0.11 14.47 7.74
CA GLY A 216 0.66 14.40 8.97
C GLY A 216 -0.23 14.03 10.15
N LEU A 217 -0.05 12.82 10.67
CA LEU A 217 -0.84 12.31 11.79
C LEU A 217 -0.64 13.17 13.04
N GLU A 218 0.59 13.57 13.31
CA GLU A 218 0.92 14.33 14.51
C GLU A 218 0.50 15.81 14.38
N SER A 219 0.71 16.41 13.21
CA SER A 219 0.41 17.83 13.02
C SER A 219 -1.06 18.13 12.78
N GLY A 220 -1.87 17.16 12.35
CA GLY A 220 -3.27 17.42 12.01
C GLY A 220 -3.45 18.17 10.68
N ARG A 221 -2.43 18.13 9.82
CA ARG A 221 -2.38 18.88 8.57
C ARG A 221 -2.19 17.97 7.36
N LEU A 222 -2.66 18.45 6.21
CA LEU A 222 -2.47 17.84 4.90
C LEU A 222 -1.54 18.73 4.08
N ALA A 223 -0.37 18.23 3.69
CA ALA A 223 0.51 18.88 2.73
C ALA A 223 0.17 18.41 1.31
N SER A 224 0.19 19.33 0.35
CA SER A 224 0.10 19.03 -1.08
C SER A 224 1.42 19.31 -1.80
N TYR A 225 1.70 18.50 -2.81
CA TYR A 225 2.90 18.57 -3.62
C TYR A 225 2.51 18.46 -5.09
N ARG A 226 3.23 19.16 -5.96
CA ARG A 226 3.23 18.89 -7.40
C ARG A 226 4.25 17.80 -7.70
N ILE A 227 3.87 16.84 -8.53
CA ILE A 227 4.78 15.83 -9.06
C ILE A 227 5.39 16.38 -10.35
N ASN A 228 6.71 16.48 -10.41
CA ASN A 228 7.40 16.79 -11.64
C ASN A 228 7.35 15.58 -12.58
N SER A 229 6.64 15.70 -13.70
CA SER A 229 6.40 14.56 -14.62
C SER A 229 7.65 13.99 -15.28
N ASN A 230 8.76 14.74 -15.30
CA ASN A 230 10.00 14.33 -15.96
C ASN A 230 11.01 13.74 -14.98
N THR A 231 10.93 14.13 -13.71
CA THR A 231 11.94 13.76 -12.70
C THR A 231 11.37 12.96 -11.54
N GLY A 232 10.05 13.01 -11.32
CA GLY A 232 9.39 12.37 -10.18
C GLY A 232 9.55 13.11 -8.86
N HIS A 233 10.29 14.21 -8.81
CA HIS A 233 10.46 15.00 -7.59
C HIS A 233 9.15 15.66 -7.17
N LEU A 234 8.98 15.79 -5.85
CA LEU A 234 7.85 16.48 -5.24
C LEU A 234 8.21 17.94 -4.96
N GLU A 235 7.46 18.86 -5.55
CA GLU A 235 7.55 20.30 -5.29
C GLU A 235 6.46 20.68 -4.26
N PRO A 236 6.82 21.14 -3.05
CA PRO A 236 5.84 21.53 -2.04
C PRO A 236 4.94 22.66 -2.52
N LEU A 237 3.64 22.58 -2.23
CA LEU A 237 2.66 23.61 -2.57
C LEU A 237 2.13 24.27 -1.29
N ALA A 238 1.09 23.67 -0.69
CA ALA A 238 0.36 24.25 0.43
C ALA A 238 0.12 23.21 1.52
N THR A 239 -0.17 23.71 2.72
CA THR A 239 -0.56 22.90 3.88
C THR A 239 -1.93 23.35 4.37
N TYR A 240 -2.80 22.40 4.69
CA TYR A 240 -4.17 22.62 5.12
C TYR A 240 -4.42 21.98 6.48
N GLU A 241 -5.12 22.67 7.38
CA GLU A 241 -5.62 22.05 8.61
C GLU A 241 -6.81 21.16 8.28
N VAL A 242 -6.76 19.89 8.72
CA VAL A 242 -7.79 18.89 8.41
C VAL A 242 -8.36 18.20 9.66
N GLY A 243 -7.93 18.64 10.84
CA GLY A 243 -8.37 18.11 12.13
C GLY A 243 -7.33 17.19 12.78
N ARG A 244 -7.71 16.54 13.88
CA ARG A 244 -6.76 15.76 14.69
C ARG A 244 -6.50 14.39 14.06
N ARG A 245 -5.22 14.02 13.96
CA ARG A 245 -4.77 12.66 13.57
C ARG A 245 -5.36 12.15 12.25
N PRO A 246 -5.21 12.90 11.13
CA PRO A 246 -5.64 12.42 9.83
C PRO A 246 -4.87 11.14 9.48
N MET A 247 -5.61 10.11 9.10
CA MET A 247 -5.05 8.75 8.95
C MET A 247 -5.32 8.11 7.60
N TRP A 248 -6.01 8.81 6.70
CA TRP A 248 -6.30 8.36 5.34
C TRP A 248 -6.48 9.55 4.39
N VAL A 249 -6.08 9.38 3.14
CA VAL A 249 -6.33 10.33 2.04
C VAL A 249 -6.85 9.53 0.84
N LEU A 250 -7.99 9.93 0.29
CA LEU A 250 -8.54 9.39 -0.96
C LEU A 250 -8.75 10.55 -1.93
N VAL A 251 -8.32 10.37 -3.17
CA VAL A 251 -8.58 11.31 -4.27
C VAL A 251 -9.38 10.55 -5.32
N THR A 252 -10.47 11.15 -5.79
CA THR A 252 -11.35 10.54 -6.78
C THR A 252 -11.89 11.61 -7.71
N GLU A 253 -12.18 11.23 -8.94
CA GLU A 253 -12.96 12.05 -9.86
C GLU A 253 -14.44 11.77 -9.62
N LEU A 254 -15.20 12.83 -9.38
CA LEU A 254 -16.65 12.72 -9.30
C LEU A 254 -17.22 12.84 -10.72
N PRO A 255 -18.24 12.05 -11.09
CA PRO A 255 -18.97 12.27 -12.34
C PRO A 255 -19.50 13.70 -12.39
N GLY A 256 -19.15 14.43 -13.45
CA GLY A 256 -19.55 15.81 -13.71
C GLY A 256 -19.78 16.04 -15.20
#